data_AF-A0A3N5MNA2-F1
#
_entry.id   AF-A0A3N5MNA2-F1
#
_cell.length_a   1.000
_cell.length_b   1.000
_cell.length_c   1.000
_cell.angle_alpha   90.00
_cell.angle_beta   90.00
_cell.angle_gamma   90.00
#
_symmetry.space_group_name_H-M   'P 1'
#
loop_
_entity.id
_entity.type
_entity.pdbx_description
1 polymer ?
#
loop_
_entity_poly.entity_id
_entity_poly.type
_entity_poly.pdbx_seq_one_letter_code
_entity_poly.pdbx_strand_id
1 'polypeptide(L)'
;MNKINYDDLKQFDLTFPGHWIKGDDRDQASQTKHILGFIQGLLTEAVVSYALFQPITAENHKDFMARFESGDESPYERCLNGLYAKAFVFALDGIEKLLNRLSGNLNPPKEVNQLHEEYKKYFGHLKHIRDSAIHIEDRGRGVTRKGKRLKTSVVILGCFNEKRYTFTGDNGLQYEIEISDTTVNTAKSIIQKIINSYPWM
;
A
#
# COMPACT_ATOMS: atom_id res chain seq x y z
N MET A 1 -10.93 20.51 -7.20
CA MET A 1 -10.07 19.33 -7.46
C MET A 1 -9.05 19.70 -8.51
N ASN A 2 -7.75 19.64 -8.20
CA ASN A 2 -6.72 19.71 -9.23
C ASN A 2 -6.92 18.52 -10.18
N LYS A 3 -6.97 18.79 -11.48
CA LYS A 3 -7.15 17.75 -12.48
C LYS A 3 -5.85 16.97 -12.57
N ILE A 4 -5.85 15.72 -12.09
CA ILE A 4 -4.69 14.84 -12.22
C ILE A 4 -4.40 14.62 -13.70
N ASN A 5 -3.15 14.81 -14.09
CA ASN A 5 -2.67 14.38 -15.38
C ASN A 5 -2.27 12.90 -15.29
N TYR A 6 -3.12 12.01 -15.81
CA TYR A 6 -2.86 10.58 -15.76
C TYR A 6 -1.64 10.15 -16.59
N ASP A 7 -1.17 10.97 -17.53
CA ASP A 7 0.06 10.67 -18.27
C ASP A 7 1.30 10.71 -17.38
N ASP A 8 1.30 11.54 -16.33
CA ASP A 8 2.42 11.62 -15.38
C ASP A 8 2.54 10.35 -14.54
N LEU A 9 1.47 9.56 -14.44
CA LEU A 9 1.47 8.29 -13.69
C LEU A 9 2.12 7.14 -14.46
N LYS A 10 2.30 7.27 -15.79
CA LYS A 10 2.97 6.26 -16.63
C LYS A 10 4.40 5.98 -16.19
N GLN A 11 5.03 6.91 -15.47
CA GLN A 11 6.35 6.68 -14.86
C GLN A 11 6.36 5.49 -13.88
N PHE A 12 5.21 5.11 -13.33
CA PHE A 12 5.03 3.98 -12.42
C PHE A 12 4.64 2.67 -13.11
N ASP A 13 4.46 2.67 -14.43
CA ASP A 13 4.06 1.46 -15.17
C ASP A 13 5.12 0.36 -15.04
N LEU A 14 4.62 -0.87 -14.92
CA LEU A 14 5.44 -2.08 -14.97
C LEU A 14 5.53 -2.55 -16.41
N THR A 15 6.74 -2.95 -16.82
CA THR A 15 7.00 -3.49 -18.15
C THR A 15 7.13 -5.00 -18.06
N PHE A 16 6.38 -5.72 -18.89
CA PHE A 16 6.47 -7.18 -19.02
C PHE A 16 7.35 -7.52 -20.22
N PRO A 17 8.51 -8.20 -20.03
CA PRO A 17 9.45 -8.48 -21.12
C PRO A 17 8.92 -9.37 -22.25
N GLY A 18 7.82 -10.09 -22.02
CA GLY A 18 7.17 -10.93 -23.01
C GLY A 18 5.72 -11.22 -22.65
N HIS A 19 5.07 -12.03 -23.47
CA HIS A 19 3.66 -12.38 -23.27
C HIS A 19 3.52 -13.65 -22.45
N TRP A 20 4.51 -14.53 -22.44
CA TRP A 20 4.45 -15.83 -21.78
C TRP A 20 5.65 -16.04 -20.87
N ILE A 21 5.44 -16.74 -19.76
CA ILE A 21 6.53 -17.24 -18.92
C ILE A 21 6.87 -18.65 -19.41
N LYS A 22 8.14 -18.88 -19.71
CA LYS A 22 8.67 -20.19 -20.07
C LYS A 22 8.74 -21.07 -18.83
N GLY A 23 8.17 -22.27 -18.91
CA GLY A 23 8.26 -23.26 -17.86
C GLY A 23 7.81 -24.61 -18.37
N ASP A 24 8.31 -25.68 -17.74
CA ASP A 24 7.92 -27.05 -18.08
C ASP A 24 6.47 -27.33 -17.68
N ASP A 25 5.99 -26.66 -16.62
CA ASP A 25 4.60 -26.67 -16.16
C ASP A 25 3.86 -25.42 -16.65
N ARG A 26 2.96 -25.60 -17.61
CA ARG A 26 2.15 -24.52 -18.20
C ARG A 26 1.14 -23.93 -17.22
N ASP A 27 0.61 -24.73 -16.30
CA ASP A 27 -0.38 -24.27 -15.33
C ASP A 27 0.28 -23.37 -14.30
N GLN A 28 1.48 -23.75 -13.81
CA GLN A 28 2.28 -22.90 -12.94
C GLN A 28 2.71 -21.59 -13.62
N ALA A 29 3.14 -21.66 -14.89
CA ALA A 29 3.52 -20.46 -15.65
C ALA A 29 2.33 -19.50 -15.83
N SER A 30 1.14 -20.05 -16.13
CA SER A 30 -0.11 -19.29 -16.23
C SER A 30 -0.50 -18.65 -14.90
N GLN A 31 -0.45 -19.42 -13.81
CA GLN A 31 -0.78 -18.94 -12.47
C GLN A 31 0.20 -17.84 -12.01
N THR A 32 1.48 -18.00 -12.29
CA THR A 32 2.51 -16.99 -12.01
C THR A 32 2.20 -15.69 -12.73
N LYS A 33 1.95 -15.74 -14.06
CA LYS A 33 1.58 -14.57 -14.85
C LYS A 33 0.33 -13.89 -14.29
N HIS A 34 -0.67 -14.67 -13.90
CA HIS A 34 -1.91 -14.15 -13.34
C HIS A 34 -1.68 -13.41 -12.01
N ILE A 35 -0.85 -13.96 -11.13
CA ILE A 35 -0.48 -13.30 -9.86
C ILE A 35 0.32 -12.02 -10.13
N LEU A 36 1.25 -12.02 -11.09
CA LEU A 36 1.97 -10.80 -11.49
C LEU A 36 1.01 -9.73 -12.02
N GLY A 37 -0.04 -10.12 -12.76
CA GLY A 37 -1.09 -9.21 -13.19
C GLY A 37 -1.89 -8.61 -12.03
N PHE A 38 -2.22 -9.42 -11.00
CA PHE A 38 -2.85 -8.89 -9.79
C PHE A 38 -1.94 -7.94 -9.01
N ILE A 39 -0.64 -8.24 -8.94
CA ILE A 39 0.35 -7.34 -8.33
C ILE A 39 0.38 -6.00 -9.08
N GLN A 40 0.38 -6.02 -10.42
CA GLN A 40 0.27 -4.79 -11.20
C GLN A 40 -1.00 -4.02 -10.87
N GLY A 41 -2.16 -4.69 -10.80
CA GLY A 41 -3.43 -4.05 -10.45
C GLY A 41 -3.38 -3.36 -9.08
N LEU A 42 -2.81 -4.01 -8.07
CA LEU A 42 -2.62 -3.41 -6.74
C LEU A 42 -1.61 -2.26 -6.77
N LEU A 43 -0.52 -2.36 -7.54
CA LEU A 43 0.41 -1.24 -7.68
C LEU A 43 -0.29 -0.03 -8.33
N THR A 44 -1.12 -0.25 -9.36
CA THR A 44 -1.94 0.80 -9.96
C THR A 44 -2.89 1.42 -8.94
N GLU A 45 -3.56 0.63 -8.10
CA GLU A 45 -4.41 1.15 -7.02
C GLU A 45 -3.62 2.04 -6.04
N ALA A 46 -2.40 1.62 -5.67
CA ALA A 46 -1.52 2.43 -4.84
C ALA A 46 -1.11 3.73 -5.54
N VAL A 47 -0.74 3.69 -6.83
CA VAL A 47 -0.36 4.87 -7.63
C VAL A 47 -1.53 5.87 -7.71
N VAL A 48 -2.74 5.40 -8.02
CA VAL A 48 -3.93 6.27 -8.12
C VAL A 48 -4.29 6.85 -6.75
N SER A 49 -4.22 6.04 -5.69
CA SER A 49 -4.46 6.50 -4.32
C SER A 49 -3.47 7.57 -3.90
N TYR A 50 -2.19 7.39 -4.24
CA TYR A 50 -1.15 8.41 -4.05
C TYR A 50 -1.48 9.69 -4.83
N ALA A 51 -1.81 9.59 -6.11
CA ALA A 51 -2.06 10.75 -6.96
C ALA A 51 -3.26 11.59 -6.51
N LEU A 52 -4.28 10.94 -5.95
CA LEU A 52 -5.49 11.59 -5.42
C LEU A 52 -5.33 12.10 -3.99
N PHE A 53 -4.32 11.64 -3.25
CA PHE A 53 -4.07 12.05 -1.88
C PHE A 53 -3.62 13.51 -1.79
N GLN A 54 -4.26 14.28 -0.90
CA GLN A 54 -3.96 15.70 -0.69
C GLN A 54 -3.38 15.91 0.72
N PRO A 55 -2.05 15.88 0.91
CA PRO A 55 -1.46 16.00 2.24
C PRO A 55 -1.78 17.35 2.90
N ILE A 56 -1.98 17.32 4.22
CA ILE A 56 -2.11 18.54 5.03
C ILE A 56 -0.72 18.91 5.53
N THR A 57 -0.07 19.87 4.85
CA THR A 57 1.31 20.30 5.13
C THR A 57 1.32 21.61 5.91
N ALA A 58 2.48 22.00 6.44
CA ALA A 58 2.63 23.29 7.13
C ALA A 58 2.24 24.49 6.24
N GLU A 59 2.48 24.39 4.92
CA GLU A 59 2.18 25.46 3.96
C GLU A 59 0.67 25.63 3.73
N ASN A 60 -0.09 24.53 3.70
CA ASN A 60 -1.53 24.57 3.42
C ASN A 60 -2.42 24.43 4.67
N HIS A 61 -1.83 24.28 5.85
CA HIS A 61 -2.56 24.05 7.10
C HIS A 61 -3.53 25.19 7.44
N LYS A 62 -3.13 26.45 7.25
CA LYS A 62 -4.00 27.61 7.52
C LYS A 62 -5.24 27.59 6.64
N ASP A 63 -5.08 27.34 5.35
CA ASP A 63 -6.17 27.27 4.39
C ASP A 63 -7.06 26.04 4.63
N PHE A 64 -6.48 24.92 5.06
CA PHE A 64 -7.24 23.75 5.49
C PHE A 64 -8.11 24.06 6.71
N MET A 65 -7.55 24.67 7.76
CA MET A 65 -8.30 25.01 8.97
C MET A 65 -9.40 26.04 8.70
N ALA A 66 -9.12 27.07 7.88
CA ALA A 66 -10.11 28.07 7.49
C ALA A 66 -11.34 27.44 6.80
N ARG A 67 -11.11 26.52 5.85
CA ARG A 67 -12.20 25.78 5.16
C ARG A 67 -12.95 24.83 6.10
N PHE A 68 -12.25 24.26 7.08
CA PHE A 68 -12.86 23.39 8.07
C PHE A 68 -13.82 24.17 8.97
N GLU A 69 -13.38 25.34 9.45
CA GLU A 69 -14.13 26.24 10.34
C GLU A 69 -15.30 26.93 9.64
N SER A 70 -15.14 27.34 8.38
CA SER A 70 -16.23 27.93 7.59
C SER A 70 -17.33 26.93 7.23
N GLY A 71 -17.03 25.63 7.27
CA GLY A 71 -17.95 24.58 6.87
C GLY A 71 -18.06 24.40 5.35
N ASP A 72 -17.17 25.02 4.57
CA ASP A 72 -17.20 24.97 3.11
C ASP A 72 -16.91 23.57 2.54
N GLU A 73 -16.20 22.74 3.30
CA GLU A 73 -15.87 21.37 2.90
C GLU A 73 -16.89 20.36 3.42
N SER A 74 -17.50 19.62 2.50
CA SER A 74 -18.48 18.59 2.83
C SER A 74 -17.86 17.43 3.62
N PRO A 75 -18.64 16.70 4.43
CA PRO A 75 -18.14 15.49 5.11
C PRO A 75 -17.54 14.44 4.16
N TYR A 76 -17.99 14.42 2.91
CA TYR A 76 -17.46 13.52 1.87
C TYR A 76 -16.06 13.90 1.45
N GLU A 77 -15.81 15.19 1.19
CA GLU A 77 -14.48 15.71 0.84
C GLU A 77 -13.48 15.46 1.98
N ARG A 78 -13.89 15.70 3.23
CA ARG A 78 -13.08 15.40 4.43
C ARG A 78 -12.71 13.92 4.55
N CYS A 79 -13.54 13.02 4.02
CA CYS A 79 -13.32 11.57 4.07
C CYS A 79 -12.30 11.09 3.02
N LEU A 80 -12.16 11.79 1.89
CA LEU A 80 -11.40 11.34 0.72
C LEU A 80 -9.95 10.99 1.05
N ASN A 81 -9.23 11.83 1.80
CA ASN A 81 -7.86 11.55 2.20
C ASN A 81 -7.74 10.26 3.01
N GLY A 82 -8.67 10.01 3.93
CA GLY A 82 -8.76 8.77 4.69
C GLY A 82 -9.00 7.56 3.79
N LEU A 83 -9.86 7.70 2.77
CA LEU A 83 -10.16 6.64 1.82
C LEU A 83 -8.92 6.29 0.98
N TYR A 84 -8.28 7.29 0.38
CA TYR A 84 -7.09 7.09 -0.46
C TYR A 84 -5.92 6.52 0.35
N ALA A 85 -5.69 7.00 1.56
CA ALA A 85 -4.65 6.47 2.43
C ALA A 85 -4.89 5.01 2.81
N LYS A 86 -6.14 4.61 3.08
CA LYS A 86 -6.48 3.20 3.32
C LYS A 86 -6.24 2.36 2.08
N ALA A 87 -6.74 2.78 0.91
CA ALA A 87 -6.54 2.06 -0.35
C ALA A 87 -5.04 1.87 -0.65
N PHE A 88 -4.24 2.91 -0.45
CA PHE A 88 -2.78 2.86 -0.59
C PHE A 88 -2.13 1.77 0.29
N VAL A 89 -2.45 1.75 1.59
CA VAL A 89 -1.91 0.75 2.52
C VAL A 89 -2.35 -0.66 2.15
N PHE A 90 -3.64 -0.83 1.84
CA PHE A 90 -4.22 -2.13 1.53
C PHE A 90 -3.64 -2.70 0.23
N ALA A 91 -3.41 -1.85 -0.76
CA ALA A 91 -2.76 -2.23 -2.00
C ALA A 91 -1.33 -2.74 -1.79
N LEU A 92 -0.48 -1.95 -1.10
CA LEU A 92 0.91 -2.35 -0.86
C LEU A 92 1.04 -3.59 0.04
N ASP A 93 0.23 -3.69 1.09
CA ASP A 93 0.16 -4.91 1.90
C ASP A 93 -0.37 -6.12 1.10
N GLY A 94 -1.35 -5.90 0.21
CA GLY A 94 -1.88 -6.93 -0.68
C GLY A 94 -0.82 -7.48 -1.62
N ILE A 95 0.09 -6.63 -2.11
CA ILE A 95 1.24 -7.05 -2.92
C ILE A 95 2.13 -8.00 -2.12
N GLU A 96 2.44 -7.70 -0.85
CA GLU A 96 3.25 -8.59 0.00
C GLU A 96 2.64 -9.99 0.10
N LYS A 97 1.32 -10.09 0.28
CA LYS A 97 0.62 -11.40 0.33
C LYS A 97 0.73 -12.17 -0.97
N LEU A 98 0.65 -11.48 -2.12
CA LEU A 98 0.79 -12.11 -3.43
C LEU A 98 2.24 -12.53 -3.69
N LEU A 99 3.22 -11.72 -3.29
CA LEU A 99 4.65 -12.08 -3.33
C LEU A 99 4.97 -13.29 -2.45
N ASN A 100 4.35 -13.38 -1.27
CA ASN A 100 4.46 -14.55 -0.40
C ASN A 100 3.91 -15.82 -1.09
N ARG A 101 2.85 -15.69 -1.89
CA ARG A 101 2.31 -16.82 -2.67
C ARG A 101 3.23 -17.22 -3.83
N LEU A 102 3.84 -16.26 -4.53
CA LEU A 102 4.83 -16.53 -5.58
C LEU A 102 6.06 -17.24 -5.02
N SER A 103 6.60 -16.74 -3.90
CA SER A 103 7.80 -17.29 -3.25
C SER A 103 7.60 -18.72 -2.72
N GLY A 104 6.39 -19.05 -2.25
CA GLY A 104 6.13 -20.33 -1.58
C GLY A 104 5.69 -21.50 -2.47
N ASN A 105 4.95 -21.26 -3.56
CA ASN A 105 4.12 -22.32 -4.17
C ASN A 105 4.28 -22.50 -5.70
N LEU A 106 5.17 -21.77 -6.37
CA LEU A 106 5.22 -21.73 -7.85
C LEU A 106 6.61 -21.91 -8.45
N ASN A 107 7.50 -22.60 -7.72
CA ASN A 107 8.89 -22.84 -8.14
C ASN A 107 9.55 -21.60 -8.77
N PRO A 108 9.56 -20.46 -8.06
CA PRO A 108 9.99 -19.19 -8.64
C PRO A 108 11.50 -19.18 -8.92
N PRO A 109 11.98 -18.30 -9.81
CA PRO A 109 13.40 -17.98 -9.91
C PRO A 109 14.00 -17.65 -8.54
N LYS A 110 15.28 -18.02 -8.33
CA LYS A 110 15.93 -17.92 -7.01
C LYS A 110 15.93 -16.49 -6.47
N GLU A 111 16.02 -15.52 -7.37
CA GLU A 111 16.03 -14.08 -7.10
C GLU A 111 14.73 -13.60 -6.47
N VAL A 112 13.59 -14.24 -6.76
CA VAL A 112 12.26 -13.81 -6.26
C VAL A 112 12.19 -13.84 -4.75
N ASN A 113 12.79 -14.86 -4.10
CA ASN A 113 12.77 -14.97 -2.65
C ASN A 113 13.55 -13.84 -1.98
N GLN A 114 14.71 -13.48 -2.54
CA GLN A 114 15.50 -12.36 -2.04
C GLN A 114 14.77 -11.02 -2.21
N LEU A 115 14.15 -10.81 -3.37
CA LEU A 115 13.39 -9.60 -3.67
C LEU A 115 12.10 -9.50 -2.84
N HIS A 116 11.45 -10.62 -2.54
CA HIS A 116 10.31 -10.65 -1.62
C HIS A 116 10.73 -10.23 -0.21
N GLU A 117 11.86 -10.71 0.30
CA GLU A 117 12.38 -10.27 1.60
C GLU A 117 12.82 -8.80 1.58
N GLU A 118 13.33 -8.28 0.46
CA GLU A 118 13.56 -6.84 0.27
C GLU A 118 12.25 -6.06 0.37
N TYR A 119 11.19 -6.48 -0.34
CA TYR A 119 9.87 -5.86 -0.26
C TYR A 119 9.34 -5.83 1.18
N LYS A 120 9.45 -6.95 1.89
CA LYS A 120 8.97 -7.12 3.26
C LYS A 120 9.71 -6.25 4.27
N LYS A 121 10.99 -5.92 4.05
CA LYS A 121 11.71 -4.95 4.88
C LYS A 121 11.10 -3.55 4.79
N TYR A 122 10.60 -3.15 3.62
CA TYR A 122 9.99 -1.84 3.41
C TYR A 122 8.52 -1.80 3.78
N PHE A 123 7.77 -2.88 3.54
CA PHE A 123 6.30 -2.86 3.59
C PHE A 123 5.68 -3.90 4.51
N GLY A 124 6.47 -4.81 5.10
CA GLY A 124 5.96 -5.89 5.95
C GLY A 124 5.29 -5.40 7.25
N HIS A 125 5.53 -4.15 7.66
CA HIS A 125 4.86 -3.53 8.79
C HIS A 125 3.44 -3.03 8.45
N LEU A 126 3.10 -2.85 7.17
CA LEU A 126 1.79 -2.35 6.74
C LEU A 126 0.63 -3.25 7.19
N LYS A 127 0.88 -4.54 7.39
CA LYS A 127 -0.11 -5.47 7.97
C LYS A 127 -0.69 -4.97 9.29
N HIS A 128 0.11 -4.29 10.11
CA HIS A 128 -0.34 -3.78 11.41
C HIS A 128 -1.29 -2.59 11.23
N ILE A 129 -1.03 -1.74 10.23
CA ILE A 129 -1.91 -0.63 9.85
C ILE A 129 -3.22 -1.19 9.30
N ARG A 130 -3.15 -2.11 8.32
CA ARG A 130 -4.31 -2.78 7.73
C ARG A 130 -5.18 -3.46 8.78
N ASP A 131 -4.60 -4.29 9.63
CA ASP A 131 -5.36 -5.04 10.64
C ASP A 131 -6.03 -4.12 11.65
N SER A 132 -5.39 -3.03 12.03
CA SER A 132 -6.02 -2.03 12.89
C SER A 132 -7.12 -1.24 12.17
N ALA A 133 -7.00 -0.98 10.87
CA ALA A 133 -8.06 -0.36 10.09
C ALA A 133 -9.27 -1.29 9.89
N ILE A 134 -9.05 -2.61 9.74
CA ILE A 134 -10.11 -3.63 9.66
C ILE A 134 -10.82 -3.80 11.01
N HIS A 135 -10.07 -3.81 12.11
CA HIS A 135 -10.58 -4.03 13.47
C HIS A 135 -10.67 -2.72 14.26
N ILE A 136 -11.20 -1.67 13.61
CA ILE A 136 -11.22 -0.32 14.15
C ILE A 136 -12.09 -0.22 15.43
N GLU A 137 -13.14 -1.02 15.53
CA GLU A 137 -14.03 -1.15 16.68
C GLU A 137 -13.30 -1.65 17.93
N ASP A 138 -12.40 -2.62 17.77
CA ASP A 138 -11.59 -3.14 18.87
C ASP A 138 -10.49 -2.15 19.22
N ARG A 139 -9.82 -1.59 18.21
CA ARG A 139 -8.74 -0.63 18.44
C ARG A 139 -9.24 0.65 19.10
N GLY A 140 -10.41 1.16 18.71
CA GLY A 140 -11.06 2.33 19.33
C GLY A 140 -11.34 2.15 20.82
N ARG A 141 -11.52 0.91 21.28
CA ARG A 141 -11.70 0.57 22.70
C ARG A 141 -10.37 0.37 23.45
N GLY A 142 -9.24 0.51 22.76
CA GLY A 142 -7.91 0.24 23.31
C GLY A 142 -7.67 -1.25 23.56
N VAL A 143 -8.23 -2.13 22.73
CA VAL A 143 -8.03 -3.59 22.82
C VAL A 143 -7.55 -4.21 21.51
N THR A 144 -6.92 -5.37 21.64
CA THR A 144 -6.64 -6.31 20.55
C THR A 144 -7.94 -6.96 20.07
N ARG A 145 -7.91 -7.60 18.90
CA ARG A 145 -9.04 -8.41 18.39
C ARG A 145 -9.48 -9.52 19.36
N LYS A 146 -8.59 -9.94 20.26
CA LYS A 146 -8.87 -10.95 21.29
C LYS A 146 -9.36 -10.35 22.60
N GLY A 147 -9.73 -9.06 22.63
CA GLY A 147 -10.22 -8.36 23.81
C GLY A 147 -9.17 -7.99 24.86
N LYS A 148 -7.88 -8.30 24.64
CA LYS A 148 -6.79 -7.91 25.55
C LYS A 148 -6.49 -6.42 25.43
N ARG A 149 -6.24 -5.71 26.54
CA ARG A 149 -5.83 -4.29 26.53
C ARG A 149 -4.54 -4.09 25.72
N LEU A 150 -4.49 -3.01 24.94
CA LEU A 150 -3.28 -2.58 24.25
C LEU A 150 -2.24 -2.10 25.26
N LYS A 151 -0.95 -2.28 24.93
CA LYS A 151 0.17 -1.83 25.76
C LYS A 151 0.57 -0.38 25.43
N THR A 152 -0.41 0.51 25.38
CA THR A 152 -0.20 1.95 25.13
C THR A 152 -1.31 2.75 25.78
N SER A 153 -1.00 3.99 26.18
CA SER A 153 -1.97 4.97 26.68
C SER A 153 -2.63 5.79 25.57
N VAL A 154 -2.02 5.83 24.38
CA VAL A 154 -2.50 6.61 23.22
C VAL A 154 -2.78 5.68 22.05
N VAL A 155 -3.99 5.78 21.51
CA VAL A 155 -4.43 5.04 20.33
C VAL A 155 -4.65 6.02 19.18
N ILE A 156 -3.96 5.78 18.07
CA ILE A 156 -4.04 6.55 16.83
C ILE A 156 -4.75 5.67 15.79
N LEU A 157 -5.82 6.21 15.17
CA LEU A 157 -6.66 5.48 14.21
C LEU A 157 -6.84 6.29 12.93
N GLY A 158 -5.89 6.17 12.01
CA GLY A 158 -5.97 6.85 10.71
C GLY A 158 -5.76 8.35 10.81
N CYS A 159 -4.77 8.75 11.60
CA CYS A 159 -4.34 10.14 11.67
C CYS A 159 -3.27 10.43 10.62
N PHE A 160 -3.20 11.70 10.25
CA PHE A 160 -2.22 12.21 9.28
C PHE A 160 -1.20 13.08 9.98
N ASN A 161 0.07 12.91 9.61
CA ASN A 161 1.14 13.85 9.87
C ASN A 161 1.80 14.18 8.52
N GLU A 162 1.42 15.32 7.93
CA GLU A 162 1.79 15.68 6.56
C GLU A 162 1.42 14.59 5.55
N LYS A 163 2.43 13.89 5.02
CA LYS A 163 2.30 12.79 4.05
C LYS A 163 2.19 11.42 4.71
N ARG A 164 2.29 11.34 6.04
CA ARG A 164 2.33 10.08 6.79
C ARG A 164 0.96 9.71 7.29
N TYR A 165 0.61 8.45 7.12
CA TYR A 165 -0.63 7.86 7.61
C TYR A 165 -0.34 6.86 8.72
N THR A 166 -0.94 7.07 9.89
CA THR A 166 -0.51 6.42 11.14
C THR A 166 -1.63 5.65 11.82
N PHE A 167 -1.28 4.48 12.35
CA PHE A 167 -2.12 3.64 13.21
C PHE A 167 -1.35 3.07 14.39
N THR A 168 -2.06 2.82 15.47
CA THR A 168 -1.61 1.94 16.55
C THR A 168 -1.90 0.48 16.21
N GLY A 169 -0.87 -0.37 16.26
CA GLY A 169 -0.99 -1.82 16.07
C GLY A 169 -1.56 -2.56 17.27
N ASP A 170 -1.79 -3.88 17.12
CA ASP A 170 -2.29 -4.74 18.22
C ASP A 170 -1.28 -4.92 19.36
N ASN A 171 0.00 -4.72 19.09
CA ASN A 171 1.07 -4.70 20.08
C ASN A 171 1.20 -3.36 20.82
N GLY A 172 0.40 -2.36 20.47
CA GLY A 172 0.43 -1.01 21.05
C GLY A 172 1.50 -0.09 20.46
N LEU A 173 2.31 -0.54 19.49
CA LEU A 173 3.27 0.31 18.79
C LEU A 173 2.58 1.17 17.72
N GLN A 174 3.18 2.32 17.41
CA GLN A 174 2.74 3.15 16.29
C GLN A 174 3.40 2.67 15.00
N TYR A 175 2.60 2.58 13.94
CA TYR A 175 3.02 2.23 12.59
C TYR A 175 2.57 3.31 11.65
N GLU A 176 3.45 3.65 10.72
CA GLU A 176 3.17 4.67 9.72
C GLU A 176 3.73 4.29 8.35
N ILE A 177 3.17 4.92 7.34
CA ILE A 177 3.67 4.88 5.97
C ILE A 177 3.55 6.26 5.37
N GLU A 178 4.57 6.67 4.64
CA GLU A 178 4.55 7.89 3.85
C GLU A 178 3.90 7.64 2.50
N ILE A 179 2.94 8.47 2.13
CA ILE A 179 2.25 8.45 0.84
C ILE A 179 2.97 9.44 -0.08
N SER A 180 3.92 8.94 -0.87
CA SER A 180 4.79 9.74 -1.73
C SER A 180 5.30 8.98 -2.95
N ASP A 181 5.81 9.73 -3.94
CA ASP A 181 6.48 9.18 -5.13
C ASP A 181 7.59 8.20 -4.77
N THR A 182 8.38 8.51 -3.73
CA THR A 182 9.49 7.66 -3.29
C THR A 182 8.99 6.29 -2.86
N THR A 183 7.92 6.24 -2.04
CA THR A 183 7.32 4.99 -1.57
C THR A 183 6.82 4.14 -2.73
N VAL A 184 6.11 4.75 -3.69
CA VAL A 184 5.59 4.05 -4.87
C VAL A 184 6.72 3.56 -5.77
N ASN A 185 7.75 4.39 -6.00
CA ASN A 185 8.92 4.00 -6.81
C ASN A 185 9.71 2.86 -6.17
N THR A 186 9.84 2.83 -4.84
CA THR A 186 10.45 1.69 -4.13
C THR A 186 9.68 0.41 -4.39
N ALA A 187 8.35 0.42 -4.23
CA ALA A 187 7.52 -0.74 -4.52
C ALA A 187 7.65 -1.17 -6.00
N LYS A 188 7.48 -0.22 -6.94
CA LYS A 188 7.62 -0.45 -8.38
C LYS A 188 8.96 -1.08 -8.73
N SER A 189 10.06 -0.53 -8.23
CA SER A 189 11.42 -0.99 -8.54
C SER A 189 11.62 -2.45 -8.14
N ILE A 190 11.19 -2.83 -6.93
CA ILE A 190 11.30 -4.21 -6.45
C ILE A 190 10.41 -5.14 -7.30
N ILE A 191 9.16 -4.76 -7.55
CA ILE A 191 8.22 -5.55 -8.36
C ILE A 191 8.75 -5.74 -9.79
N GLN A 192 9.32 -4.70 -10.40
CA GLN A 192 9.90 -4.78 -11.74
C GLN A 192 11.07 -5.76 -11.78
N LYS A 193 11.94 -5.77 -10.77
CA LYS A 193 13.02 -6.76 -10.65
C LYS A 193 12.45 -8.19 -10.55
N ILE A 194 11.36 -8.37 -9.82
CA ILE A 194 10.68 -9.67 -9.70
C ILE A 194 10.14 -10.09 -11.06
N ILE A 195 9.41 -9.22 -11.78
CA ILE A 195 8.91 -9.50 -13.12
C ILE A 195 10.07 -9.91 -14.04
N ASN A 196 11.17 -9.15 -14.04
CA ASN A 196 12.33 -9.41 -14.89
C ASN A 196 13.07 -10.71 -14.58
N SER A 197 12.91 -11.28 -13.38
CA SER A 197 13.57 -12.53 -12.99
C SER A 197 12.97 -13.77 -13.67
N TYR A 198 11.74 -13.67 -14.17
CA TYR A 198 11.08 -14.79 -14.87
C TYR A 198 11.58 -14.92 -16.32
N PRO A 199 11.64 -16.15 -16.85
CA PRO A 199 12.08 -16.38 -18.23
C PRO A 199 10.94 -16.10 -19.23
N TRP A 200 10.87 -14.88 -19.77
CA TRP A 200 9.82 -14.48 -20.70
C TRP A 200 10.03 -15.00 -22.14
N MET A 201 8.93 -15.17 -22.89
CA MET A 201 8.86 -15.46 -24.33
C MET A 201 7.79 -14.61 -25.03
#